data_AF-A0A1G6RZP9-F1
#
_entry.id   AF-A0A1G6RZP9-F1
#
_cell.length_a   1.000
_cell.length_b   1.000
_cell.length_c   1.000
_cell.angle_alpha   90.00
_cell.angle_beta   90.00
_cell.angle_gamma   90.00
#
_symmetry.space_group_name_H-M   'P 1'
#
loop_
_entity.id
_entity.type
_entity.pdbx_description
1 polymer ?
#
loop_
_entity_poly.entity_id
_entity_poly.type
_entity_poly.pdbx_seq_one_letter_code
_entity_poly.pdbx_strand_id
1 'polypeptide(L)'
;MAVGCGKPTNLIEKSKVIFSFGFFQFLFALIGGLGGNFIDQYFFTISNYFSGAVIFILGIFLIREGYKNEEECIYTNLNLWGVIVLGISVSIDALGAGFSLLFNLKLLLIFQDSIIIGLVASIMTVFAFIIINYIKHIALVEKYSNYIGGAILLILGVNTIFM
;
A
#
# COMPACT_ATOMS: atom_id res chain seq x y z
N MET A 1 19.41 2.22 -6.43
CA MET A 1 18.70 1.70 -7.62
C MET A 1 17.36 1.16 -7.17
N ALA A 2 16.38 1.21 -8.08
CA ALA A 2 15.01 0.67 -8.03
C ALA A 2 13.89 1.55 -7.43
N VAL A 3 12.87 1.77 -8.26
CA VAL A 3 11.52 1.20 -8.12
C VAL A 3 11.28 0.48 -9.46
N GLY A 4 11.11 -0.84 -9.49
CA GLY A 4 10.86 -1.60 -10.73
C GLY A 4 12.10 -2.13 -11.46
N CYS A 5 12.97 -1.30 -12.04
CA CYS A 5 13.96 -1.80 -13.03
C CYS A 5 15.39 -1.29 -12.88
N GLY A 6 15.95 -1.38 -11.67
CA GLY A 6 17.41 -1.19 -11.49
C GLY A 6 17.98 0.20 -11.84
N LYS A 7 17.16 1.20 -12.19
CA LYS A 7 17.65 2.55 -12.52
C LYS A 7 18.26 3.20 -11.27
N PRO A 8 19.42 3.87 -11.37
CA PRO A 8 20.03 4.56 -10.22
C PRO A 8 19.14 5.71 -9.78
N THR A 9 18.52 5.54 -8.61
CA THR A 9 17.70 6.57 -7.96
C THR A 9 18.59 7.49 -7.14
N ASN A 10 18.51 8.79 -7.40
CA ASN A 10 19.25 9.80 -6.65
C ASN A 10 18.66 9.98 -5.24
N LEU A 11 19.46 10.51 -4.30
CA LEU A 11 19.02 10.74 -2.91
C LEU A 11 17.77 11.63 -2.84
N ILE A 12 17.68 12.61 -3.74
CA ILE A 12 16.54 13.52 -3.87
C ILE A 12 15.26 12.77 -4.30
N GLU A 13 15.38 11.80 -5.22
CA GLU A 13 14.23 11.01 -5.68
C GLU A 13 13.74 10.07 -4.59
N LYS A 14 14.66 9.42 -3.87
CA LYS A 14 14.32 8.60 -2.71
C LYS A 14 13.57 9.42 -1.66
N SER A 15 14.07 10.62 -1.34
CA SER A 15 13.41 11.51 -0.39
C SER A 15 12.01 11.91 -0.84
N LYS A 16 11.80 12.16 -2.14
CA LYS A 16 10.46 12.45 -2.70
C LYS A 16 9.52 11.27 -2.52
N VAL A 17 9.97 10.04 -2.79
CA VAL A 17 9.17 8.83 -2.60
C VAL A 17 8.82 8.62 -1.12
N ILE A 18 9.79 8.71 -0.22
CA ILE A 18 9.58 8.52 1.22
C ILE A 18 8.56 9.52 1.78
N PHE A 19 8.69 10.79 1.38
CA PHE A 19 7.77 11.84 1.81
C PHE A 19 6.37 11.63 1.21
N SER A 20 6.30 11.32 -0.08
CA SER A 20 5.03 11.06 -0.78
C SER A 20 4.29 9.89 -0.16
N PHE A 21 4.96 8.77 0.11
CA PHE A 21 4.36 7.59 0.73
C PHE A 21 3.86 7.89 2.14
N GLY A 22 4.68 8.52 3.00
CA GLY A 22 4.24 8.88 4.35
C GLY A 22 3.03 9.83 4.35
N PHE A 23 3.06 10.84 3.47
CA PHE A 23 1.97 11.81 3.34
C PHE A 23 0.68 11.17 2.84
N PHE A 24 0.73 10.38 1.76
CA PHE A 24 -0.47 9.74 1.22
C PHE A 24 -1.00 8.67 2.17
N GLN A 25 -0.13 7.91 2.85
CA GLN A 25 -0.57 6.91 3.83
C GLN A 25 -1.29 7.56 5.01
N PHE A 26 -0.75 8.65 5.55
CA PHE A 26 -1.41 9.45 6.59
C PHE A 26 -2.78 9.95 6.10
N LEU A 27 -2.81 10.58 4.92
CA LEU A 27 -4.02 11.19 4.38
C LEU A 27 -5.12 10.15 4.14
N PHE A 28 -4.78 9.00 3.54
CA PHE A 28 -5.72 7.94 3.22
C PHE A 28 -6.19 7.20 4.47
N ALA A 29 -5.32 6.94 5.44
CA ALA A 29 -5.72 6.38 6.74
C ALA A 29 -6.69 7.30 7.49
N LEU A 30 -6.44 8.62 7.44
CA LEU A 30 -7.30 9.61 8.06
C LEU A 30 -8.66 9.70 7.36
N ILE A 31 -8.69 9.76 6.03
CA ILE A 31 -9.93 9.75 5.23
C ILE A 31 -10.70 8.44 5.47
N GLY A 32 -9.99 7.30 5.50
CA GLY A 32 -10.55 5.99 5.78
C GLY A 32 -11.18 5.92 7.18
N GLY A 33 -10.47 6.37 8.22
CA GLY A 33 -10.98 6.39 9.59
C GLY A 33 -12.17 7.34 9.78
N LEU A 34 -12.12 8.54 9.19
CA LEU A 34 -13.25 9.46 9.20
C LEU A 34 -14.46 8.88 8.47
N GLY A 35 -14.26 8.38 7.24
CA GLY A 35 -15.31 7.72 6.46
C GLY A 35 -15.88 6.49 7.17
N GLY A 36 -15.03 5.73 7.87
CA GLY A 36 -15.41 4.62 8.74
C GLY A 36 -16.35 5.04 9.84
N ASN A 37 -15.99 6.09 10.59
CA ASN A 37 -16.81 6.62 11.67
C ASN A 37 -18.19 7.10 11.17
N PHE A 38 -18.24 7.74 9.99
CA PHE A 38 -19.50 8.16 9.36
C PHE A 38 -20.38 6.97 8.91
N ILE A 39 -19.79 5.89 8.38
CA ILE A 39 -20.53 4.73 7.86
C ILE A 39 -20.95 3.77 8.99
N ASP A 40 -20.15 3.63 10.04
CA ASP A 40 -20.44 2.77 11.20
C ASP A 40 -21.72 3.17 11.92
N GLN A 41 -22.05 4.46 11.90
CA GLN A 41 -23.31 4.99 12.41
C GLN A 41 -24.54 4.46 11.64
N TYR A 42 -24.37 3.85 10.46
CA TYR A 42 -25.46 3.43 9.57
C TYR A 42 -25.40 1.97 9.04
N PHE A 43 -24.23 1.31 8.94
CA PHE A 43 -24.10 0.03 8.16
C PHE A 43 -23.11 -1.02 8.74
N PHE A 44 -23.19 -1.32 10.04
CA PHE A 44 -22.25 -2.18 10.80
C PHE A 44 -21.90 -3.57 10.18
N THR A 45 -22.80 -4.23 9.44
CA THR A 45 -22.55 -5.61 8.92
C THR A 45 -21.97 -5.64 7.50
N ILE A 46 -22.13 -4.58 6.71
CA ILE A 46 -21.73 -4.56 5.29
C ILE A 46 -20.24 -4.23 5.10
N SER A 47 -19.63 -3.59 6.10
CA SER A 47 -18.25 -3.12 6.08
C SER A 47 -17.21 -4.24 5.86
N ASN A 48 -17.27 -5.33 6.63
CA ASN A 48 -16.26 -6.41 6.56
C ASN A 48 -16.27 -7.15 5.22
N TYR A 49 -17.47 -7.49 4.72
CA TYR A 49 -17.62 -8.14 3.41
C TYR A 49 -17.10 -7.26 2.27
N PHE A 50 -17.34 -5.93 2.34
CA PHE A 50 -16.88 -5.01 1.32
C PHE A 50 -15.35 -4.85 1.32
N SER A 51 -14.75 -4.65 2.50
CA SER A 51 -13.29 -4.53 2.65
C SER A 51 -12.57 -5.80 2.22
N GLY A 52 -13.04 -6.96 2.68
CA GLY A 52 -12.45 -8.26 2.33
C GLY A 52 -12.58 -8.60 0.84
N ALA A 53 -13.70 -8.26 0.19
CA ALA A 53 -13.87 -8.43 -1.26
C ALA A 53 -12.87 -7.59 -2.07
N VAL A 54 -12.62 -6.34 -1.67
CA VAL A 54 -11.63 -5.47 -2.34
C VAL A 54 -10.22 -6.05 -2.22
N ILE A 55 -9.82 -6.46 -1.01
CA ILE A 55 -8.49 -7.06 -0.76
C ILE A 55 -8.32 -8.36 -1.57
N PHE A 56 -9.35 -9.20 -1.63
CA PHE A 56 -9.34 -10.45 -2.40
C PHE A 56 -9.18 -10.19 -3.90
N ILE A 57 -9.91 -9.22 -4.46
CA ILE A 57 -9.81 -8.84 -5.88
C ILE A 57 -8.41 -8.30 -6.20
N LEU A 58 -7.83 -7.48 -5.32
CA LEU A 58 -6.45 -6.98 -5.46
C LEU A 58 -5.43 -8.12 -5.47
N GLY A 59 -5.62 -9.14 -4.61
CA GLY A 59 -4.80 -10.36 -4.61
C GLY A 59 -4.84 -11.11 -5.95
N ILE A 60 -6.03 -11.29 -6.53
CA ILE A 60 -6.20 -11.90 -7.86
C ILE A 60 -5.49 -11.06 -8.93
N PHE A 61 -5.64 -9.73 -8.88
CA PHE A 61 -5.02 -8.82 -9.83
C PHE A 61 -3.49 -8.96 -9.83
N LEU A 62 -2.86 -8.99 -8.65
CA LEU A 62 -1.41 -9.17 -8.51
C LEU A 62 -0.89 -10.52 -9.01
N ILE A 63 -1.65 -11.60 -8.80
CA ILE A 63 -1.29 -12.93 -9.33
C ILE A 63 -1.41 -12.94 -10.86
N ARG A 64 -2.44 -12.29 -11.41
CA ARG A 64 -2.64 -12.17 -12.86
C ARG A 64 -1.53 -11.33 -13.49
N GLU A 65 -1.11 -10.24 -12.84
CA GLU A 65 0.04 -9.43 -13.25
C GLU A 65 1.34 -10.25 -13.24
N GLY A 66 1.54 -11.08 -12.20
CA GLY A 66 2.70 -11.99 -12.12
C GLY A 66 2.74 -13.05 -13.23
N TYR A 67 1.59 -13.46 -13.76
CA TYR A 67 1.51 -14.43 -14.86
C TYR A 67 1.75 -13.80 -16.25
N LYS A 68 1.44 -12.50 -16.40
CA LYS A 68 1.71 -11.75 -17.62
C LYS A 68 3.20 -11.39 -17.60
N ASN A 69 4.05 -12.21 -18.23
CA ASN A 69 5.49 -11.96 -18.39
C ASN A 69 5.76 -10.75 -19.34
N GLU A 70 5.14 -9.61 -19.10
CA GLU A 70 5.55 -8.36 -19.75
C GLU A 70 6.71 -7.82 -18.93
N GLU A 71 7.93 -8.03 -19.45
CA GLU A 71 9.17 -7.32 -19.04
C GLU A 71 9.07 -5.79 -19.30
N GLU A 72 7.86 -5.25 -19.40
CA GLU A 72 7.64 -3.82 -19.51
C GLU A 72 7.81 -3.20 -18.13
N CYS A 73 8.97 -2.56 -17.96
CA CYS A 73 9.24 -1.68 -16.83
C CYS A 73 8.28 -0.48 -16.84
N ILE A 74 7.05 -0.66 -16.32
CA ILE A 74 6.02 0.40 -16.25
C ILE A 74 6.55 1.63 -15.48
N TYR A 75 7.48 1.42 -14.53
CA TYR A 75 8.03 2.47 -13.66
C TYR A 75 9.42 2.99 -14.07
N THR A 76 9.69 3.07 -15.38
CA THR A 76 11.01 3.49 -15.90
C THR A 76 11.37 4.97 -15.63
N ASN A 77 10.39 5.82 -15.28
CA ASN A 77 10.60 7.24 -14.97
C ASN A 77 9.98 7.66 -13.63
N LEU A 78 10.81 7.90 -12.62
CA LEU A 78 10.45 8.57 -11.36
C LEU A 78 10.31 10.10 -11.54
N ASN A 79 9.47 10.53 -12.47
CA ASN A 79 9.04 11.92 -12.49
C ASN A 79 8.14 12.22 -11.28
N LEU A 80 7.97 13.49 -10.91
CA LEU A 80 7.09 13.91 -9.81
C LEU A 80 5.68 13.29 -9.94
N TRP A 81 5.16 13.23 -11.17
CA TRP A 81 3.87 12.60 -11.47
C TRP A 81 3.86 11.09 -11.17
N GLY A 82 4.93 10.38 -11.53
CA GLY A 82 5.07 8.95 -11.27
C GLY A 82 5.12 8.64 -9.77
N VAL A 83 5.82 9.47 -8.99
CA VAL A 83 5.87 9.33 -7.52
C VAL A 83 4.50 9.55 -6.88
N ILE A 84 3.74 10.53 -7.38
CA ILE A 84 2.38 10.81 -6.90
C ILE A 84 1.44 9.66 -7.23
N VAL A 85 1.41 9.20 -8.48
CA VAL A 85 0.56 8.07 -8.91
C VAL A 85 0.89 6.82 -8.11
N LEU A 86 2.18 6.51 -7.94
CA LEU A 86 2.63 5.36 -7.15
C LEU A 86 2.20 5.47 -5.68
N GLY A 87 2.36 6.66 -5.08
CA GLY A 87 1.92 6.92 -3.71
C GLY A 87 0.42 6.73 -3.54
N ILE A 88 -0.39 7.26 -4.46
CA ILE A 88 -1.85 7.09 -4.45
C ILE A 88 -2.22 5.61 -4.60
N SER A 89 -1.61 4.90 -5.56
CA SER A 89 -1.91 3.49 -5.81
C SER A 89 -1.66 2.61 -4.60
N VAL A 90 -0.53 2.81 -3.90
CA VAL A 90 -0.21 2.04 -2.69
C VAL A 90 -1.05 2.47 -1.48
N SER A 91 -1.37 3.75 -1.36
CA SER A 91 -2.13 4.26 -0.21
C SER A 91 -3.62 3.94 -0.23
N ILE A 92 -4.19 3.43 -1.33
CA ILE A 92 -5.56 2.89 -1.35
C ILE A 92 -5.73 1.77 -0.31
N ASP A 93 -4.69 0.96 -0.08
CA ASP A 93 -4.70 -0.07 0.97
C ASP A 93 -4.83 0.54 2.38
N ALA A 94 -4.14 1.66 2.62
CA ALA A 94 -4.21 2.41 3.88
C ALA A 94 -5.61 2.95 4.17
N LEU A 95 -6.35 3.33 3.12
CA LEU A 95 -7.74 3.80 3.27
C LEU A 95 -8.65 2.65 3.71
N GLY A 96 -8.48 1.47 3.13
CA GLY A 96 -9.19 0.26 3.56
C GLY A 96 -8.85 -0.11 5.00
N ALA A 97 -7.57 -0.14 5.35
CA ALA A 97 -7.12 -0.42 6.71
C ALA A 97 -7.62 0.64 7.72
N GLY A 98 -7.57 1.93 7.36
CA GLY A 98 -8.10 3.02 8.17
C GLY A 98 -9.61 2.89 8.37
N PHE A 99 -10.35 2.55 7.32
CA PHE A 99 -11.79 2.26 7.41
C PHE A 99 -12.08 1.07 8.32
N SER A 100 -11.31 -0.01 8.24
CA SER A 100 -11.54 -1.22 9.04
C SER A 100 -11.04 -1.14 10.49
N LEU A 101 -10.02 -0.32 10.78
CA LEU A 101 -9.39 -0.26 12.12
C LEU A 101 -9.77 0.99 12.92
N LEU A 102 -9.97 2.13 12.27
CA LEU A 102 -10.18 3.42 12.94
C LEU A 102 -11.66 3.83 13.03
N PHE A 103 -12.59 3.04 12.52
CA PHE A 103 -14.01 3.43 12.41
C PHE A 103 -14.68 3.73 13.76
N ASN A 104 -14.39 2.98 14.83
CA ASN A 104 -15.05 3.13 16.14
C ASN A 104 -14.22 3.99 17.12
N LEU A 105 -13.20 4.70 16.63
CA LEU A 105 -12.34 5.51 17.48
C LEU A 105 -12.79 6.98 17.51
N LYS A 106 -12.48 7.68 18.61
CA LYS A 106 -12.74 9.12 18.70
C LYS A 106 -11.86 9.87 17.68
N LEU A 107 -12.37 10.97 17.15
CA LEU A 107 -11.67 11.82 16.15
C LEU A 107 -10.21 12.15 16.53
N LEU A 108 -9.94 12.38 17.82
CA LEU A 108 -8.59 12.66 18.33
C LEU A 108 -7.63 11.46 18.15
N LEU A 109 -8.12 10.25 18.43
CA LEU A 109 -7.37 9.00 18.28
C LEU A 109 -7.13 8.69 16.79
N ILE A 110 -8.16 8.87 15.95
CA ILE A 110 -8.05 8.72 14.49
C ILE A 110 -6.90 9.57 13.94
N PHE A 111 -6.80 10.83 14.38
CA PHE A 111 -5.74 11.74 13.95
C PHE A 111 -4.35 11.27 14.42
N GLN A 112 -4.22 10.84 15.69
CA GLN A 112 -2.96 10.32 16.22
C GLN A 112 -2.52 9.04 15.50
N ASP A 113 -3.42 8.08 15.33
CA ASP A 113 -3.13 6.79 14.70
C ASP A 113 -2.77 6.98 13.23
N SER A 114 -3.47 7.87 12.51
CA SER A 114 -3.14 8.21 11.13
C SER A 114 -1.72 8.76 11.02
N ILE A 115 -1.30 9.64 11.94
CA ILE A 115 0.07 10.19 11.94
C ILE A 115 1.08 9.07 12.15
N ILE A 116 0.82 8.16 13.10
CA ILE A 116 1.68 7.02 13.39
C ILE A 116 1.82 6.13 12.14
N ILE A 117 0.71 5.84 11.46
CA ILE A 117 0.70 5.07 10.21
C ILE A 117 1.57 5.73 9.15
N GLY A 118 1.44 7.04 8.93
CA GLY A 118 2.27 7.78 7.99
C GLY A 118 3.77 7.74 8.33
N LEU A 119 4.10 7.90 9.61
CA LEU A 119 5.48 7.85 10.11
C LEU A 119 6.11 6.47 9.94
N VAL A 120 5.37 5.41 10.31
CA VAL A 120 5.80 4.02 10.16
C VAL A 120 5.99 3.69 8.68
N ALA A 121 5.09 4.14 7.80
CA ALA A 121 5.22 3.94 6.35
C ALA A 121 6.46 4.64 5.77
N SER A 122 6.77 5.86 6.22
CA SER A 122 8.02 6.55 5.84
C SER A 122 9.27 5.79 6.31
N ILE A 123 9.27 5.28 7.54
CA ILE A 123 10.39 4.49 8.06
C ILE A 123 10.54 3.18 7.27
N MET A 124 9.44 2.48 6.99
CA MET A 124 9.45 1.26 6.18
C MET A 124 9.96 1.52 4.77
N THR A 125 9.59 2.63 4.13
CA THR A 125 10.10 2.97 2.80
C THR A 125 11.60 3.25 2.81
N VAL A 126 12.14 3.85 3.87
CA VAL A 126 13.60 3.98 4.07
C VAL A 126 14.26 2.60 4.14
N PHE A 127 13.74 1.70 4.96
CA PHE A 127 14.26 0.33 5.06
C PHE A 127 14.15 -0.43 3.73
N ALA A 128 13.06 -0.28 3.00
CA ALA A 128 12.89 -0.87 1.67
C ALA A 128 13.98 -0.42 0.70
N PHE A 129 14.33 0.88 0.69
CA PHE A 129 15.43 1.40 -0.13
C PHE A 129 16.82 0.91 0.30
N ILE A 130 17.01 0.55 1.57
CA ILE A 130 18.25 -0.06 2.05
C ILE A 130 18.30 -1.53 1.61
N ILE A 131 17.24 -2.29 1.86
CA ILE A 131 17.11 -3.72 1.56
C ILE A 131 17.24 -3.99 0.06
N ILE A 132 16.65 -3.15 -0.79
CA ILE A 132 16.70 -3.35 -2.24
C ILE A 132 18.12 -3.25 -2.80
N ASN A 133 19.02 -2.49 -2.16
CA ASN A 133 20.42 -2.45 -2.55
C ASN A 133 21.14 -3.80 -2.30
N TYR A 134 20.66 -4.62 -1.36
CA TYR A 134 21.19 -5.95 -1.08
C TYR A 134 20.53 -7.03 -1.96
N ILE A 135 19.22 -6.93 -2.19
CA ILE A 135 18.41 -7.96 -2.88
C ILE A 135 18.50 -7.86 -4.41
N LYS A 136 18.90 -6.70 -4.97
CA LYS A 136 18.96 -6.44 -6.42
C LYS A 136 19.73 -7.47 -7.27
N HIS A 137 20.58 -8.30 -6.66
CA HIS A 137 21.35 -9.32 -7.38
C HIS A 137 20.58 -10.63 -7.61
N ILE A 138 19.39 -10.78 -7.03
CA ILE A 138 18.59 -12.00 -7.10
C ILE A 138 17.40 -11.77 -8.04
N ALA A 139 17.58 -12.08 -9.34
CA ALA A 139 16.54 -11.95 -10.37
C ALA A 139 15.28 -12.78 -10.08
N LEU A 140 15.38 -13.82 -9.25
CA LEU A 140 14.24 -14.61 -8.80
C LEU A 140 13.28 -13.80 -7.91
N VAL A 141 13.79 -12.86 -7.10
CA VAL A 141 12.93 -12.09 -6.18
C VAL A 141 12.00 -11.16 -6.94
N GLU A 142 12.47 -10.56 -8.03
CA GLU A 142 11.65 -9.70 -8.89
C GLU A 142 10.48 -10.47 -9.52
N LYS A 143 10.75 -11.69 -10.01
CA LYS A 143 9.73 -12.56 -10.61
C LYS A 143 8.70 -13.09 -9.61
N TYR A 144 9.14 -13.44 -8.40
CA TYR A 144 8.24 -14.01 -7.38
C TYR A 144 7.56 -12.96 -6.47
N SER A 145 7.99 -11.70 -6.50
CA SER A 145 7.43 -10.65 -5.64
C SER A 145 5.92 -10.45 -5.83
N ASN A 146 5.44 -10.42 -7.08
CA ASN A 146 4.01 -10.26 -7.38
C ASN A 146 3.18 -11.47 -6.92
N TYR A 147 3.72 -12.68 -7.07
CA TYR A 147 3.06 -13.91 -6.60
C TYR A 147 2.94 -13.97 -5.09
N ILE A 148 4.03 -13.65 -4.37
CA ILE A 148 4.05 -13.66 -2.91
C ILE A 148 3.09 -12.60 -2.36
N GLY A 149 3.14 -11.37 -2.89
CA GLY A 149 2.23 -10.30 -2.49
C GLY A 149 0.76 -10.65 -2.75
N GLY A 150 0.46 -11.18 -3.94
CA GLY A 150 -0.89 -11.63 -4.28
C GLY A 150 -1.40 -12.76 -3.39
N ALA A 151 -0.56 -13.75 -3.07
CA ALA A 151 -0.93 -14.84 -2.17
C ALA A 151 -1.25 -14.36 -0.75
N ILE A 152 -0.45 -13.43 -0.21
CA ILE A 152 -0.69 -12.83 1.11
C ILE A 152 -2.04 -12.08 1.10
N LEU A 153 -2.32 -11.30 0.05
CA LEU A 153 -3.57 -10.55 -0.07
C LEU A 153 -4.79 -11.46 -0.23
N LEU A 154 -4.68 -12.59 -0.93
CA LEU A 154 -5.76 -13.57 -0.97
C LEU A 154 -6.08 -14.11 0.43
N ILE A 155 -5.05 -14.46 1.21
CA ILE A 155 -5.23 -14.99 2.57
C ILE A 155 -5.86 -13.93 3.47
N LEU A 156 -5.36 -12.69 3.42
CA LEU A 156 -5.90 -11.57 4.20
C LEU A 156 -7.34 -11.25 3.79
N GLY A 157 -7.64 -11.20 2.50
CA GLY A 157 -8.99 -10.92 2.00
C GLY A 157 -10.00 -11.97 2.47
N VAL A 158 -9.65 -13.26 2.40
CA VAL A 158 -10.49 -14.33 2.94
C VAL A 158 -10.68 -14.17 4.45
N ASN A 159 -9.60 -13.91 5.20
CA ASN A 159 -9.68 -13.76 6.66
C ASN A 159 -10.60 -12.59 7.06
N THR A 160 -10.50 -11.44 6.38
CA THR A 160 -11.35 -10.27 6.63
C THR A 160 -12.82 -10.49 6.28
N ILE A 161 -13.13 -11.39 5.33
CA ILE A 161 -14.52 -11.76 4.99
C ILE A 161 -15.13 -12.66 6.08
N PHE A 162 -14.33 -13.58 6.63
CA PHE A 162 -14.80 -14.59 7.59
C PHE A 162 -14.77 -14.12 9.05
N MET A 163 -14.12 -12.99 9.35
CA MET A 163 -13.97 -12.42 10.69
C MET A 163 -14.92 -11.25 10.92
#